data_AF-A0A251T0S0-F1
#
_entry.id   AF-A0A251T0S0-F1
#
_cell.length_a   1.000
_cell.length_b   1.000
_cell.length_c   1.000
_cell.angle_alpha   90.00
_cell.angle_beta   90.00
_cell.angle_gamma   90.00
#
_symmetry.space_group_name_H-M   'P 1'
#
loop_
_entity.id
_entity.type
_entity.pdbx_description
1 polymer ?
#
loop_
_entity_poly.entity_id
_entity_poly.type
_entity_poly.pdbx_seq_one_letter_code
_entity_poly.pdbx_strand_id
1 'polypeptide(L)'
;MFINHYNMAKLITFLHVLVTMFTPFVVVHGANPSMTLSVCGQAPYPEICTYLVGKTSIEMPLEVRKVTLLSTLAQAEHAHKLVMAMDLSSFEPRAKSAWTDCLELYDDTIYQLNRSLGSTNSHDIQTWLSSASTNHETCQNGFHDFHLSSHFQTFKASLSGFSKYLSNSLAINKALTPLLTTSKQLKGRRLMETNNFPKWLSKSDRKLLETPSGTPSADLVVAQDGSGSYKTISEAIAAVPKLRKGTSRFVIHVKAGVYKENVDIKKSIRNLMLVGDGMGSTIVTSGKNNDDGSTTFGSATFGVSGAGFIARDMTFENTAGPSKHQAVAFRSGSDMSVVFGCAFKGYQDTLYVYSGRQFYRNCQVYGTQDFVFGNAAAVLQSCNIYVRKPLGGQTNTITAQARTDPNQNTGIIIHNSAVTAASDLRGSVGSVKTFLGRPWKAYSRTVFMKCSLDSLINSAGWLPWSGGFALKTLYYGEYMNTGAGASTGGRVKWPGYHVITSATDAMKFTVGDFLDGGSWIPGTGLPYTAGL
;
A
#
# COMPACT_ATOMS: atom_id res chain seq x y z
N MET A 1 -83.68 44.08 -33.06
CA MET A 1 -84.67 43.02 -33.29
C MET A 1 -84.45 41.96 -32.21
N PHE A 2 -85.45 41.80 -31.33
CA PHE A 2 -85.43 40.91 -30.17
C PHE A 2 -85.42 39.43 -30.57
N ILE A 3 -84.89 38.55 -29.70
CA ILE A 3 -85.64 37.46 -29.02
C ILE A 3 -84.72 36.70 -28.05
N ASN A 4 -85.20 36.58 -26.81
CA ASN A 4 -84.75 35.73 -25.69
C ASN A 4 -85.38 34.33 -25.83
N HIS A 5 -84.83 33.28 -25.17
CA HIS A 5 -85.61 32.41 -24.25
C HIS A 5 -84.83 31.28 -23.53
N TYR A 6 -85.04 31.22 -22.20
CA TYR A 6 -85.13 30.11 -21.22
C TYR A 6 -83.99 29.07 -21.07
N ASN A 7 -83.32 28.83 -19.93
CA ASN A 7 -83.62 28.74 -18.47
C ASN A 7 -83.91 27.31 -17.95
N MET A 8 -83.11 26.90 -16.95
CA MET A 8 -83.32 25.90 -15.88
C MET A 8 -83.83 24.47 -16.17
N ALA A 9 -82.99 23.45 -15.86
CA ALA A 9 -83.43 22.23 -15.14
C ALA A 9 -82.26 21.37 -14.60
N LYS A 10 -82.26 21.20 -13.26
CA LYS A 10 -81.89 20.00 -12.47
C LYS A 10 -80.42 19.70 -12.11
N LEU A 11 -80.13 20.15 -10.88
CA LEU A 11 -79.25 19.56 -9.86
C LEU A 11 -79.93 18.31 -9.21
N ILE A 12 -79.13 17.42 -8.58
CA ILE A 12 -79.49 16.35 -7.60
C ILE A 12 -79.89 14.99 -8.27
N THR A 13 -79.24 13.82 -8.08
CA THR A 13 -78.88 13.11 -6.82
C THR A 13 -77.96 11.88 -7.07
N PHE A 14 -76.94 11.74 -6.21
CA PHE A 14 -76.47 10.53 -5.48
C PHE A 14 -75.94 9.22 -6.15
N LEU A 15 -74.66 8.96 -5.82
CA LEU A 15 -74.11 7.76 -5.15
C LEU A 15 -73.91 6.46 -5.96
N HIS A 16 -72.66 6.02 -6.14
CA HIS A 16 -72.07 4.82 -5.49
C HIS A 16 -70.62 4.54 -5.98
N VAL A 17 -69.68 4.56 -5.02
CA VAL A 17 -68.51 3.65 -4.89
C VAL A 17 -67.45 3.63 -6.01
N LEU A 18 -66.28 4.23 -5.76
CA LEU A 18 -64.99 3.52 -5.78
C LEU A 18 -63.88 4.36 -5.10
N VAL A 19 -63.56 4.02 -3.85
CA VAL A 19 -62.29 4.37 -3.20
C VAL A 19 -61.42 3.12 -3.29
N THR A 20 -60.39 3.13 -4.13
CA THR A 20 -59.28 2.16 -4.09
C THR A 20 -57.96 2.86 -4.45
N MET A 21 -57.13 3.03 -3.41
CA MET A 21 -55.67 2.87 -3.41
C MET A 21 -54.87 3.54 -4.54
N PHE A 22 -54.54 4.82 -4.37
CA PHE A 22 -53.28 5.37 -4.92
C PHE A 22 -52.15 5.10 -3.92
N THR A 23 -51.47 3.97 -4.07
CA THR A 23 -50.12 3.80 -3.53
C THR A 23 -49.12 4.50 -4.47
N PRO A 24 -48.10 5.20 -3.95
CA PRO A 24 -47.04 5.70 -4.81
C PRO A 24 -46.23 4.47 -5.27
N PHE A 25 -46.23 4.20 -6.57
CA PHE A 25 -45.27 3.29 -7.16
C PHE A 25 -43.86 3.86 -6.91
N VAL A 26 -43.17 3.27 -5.94
CA VAL A 26 -41.70 3.33 -5.90
C VAL A 26 -41.24 2.53 -7.11
N VAL A 27 -40.75 3.23 -8.13
CA VAL A 27 -40.02 2.61 -9.24
C VAL A 27 -38.70 2.10 -8.68
N VAL A 28 -38.69 0.87 -8.21
CA VAL A 28 -37.46 0.08 -8.05
C VAL A 28 -36.94 -0.16 -9.46
N HIS A 29 -35.81 0.46 -9.82
CA HIS A 29 -35.14 0.17 -11.08
C HIS A 29 -34.72 -1.31 -11.08
N GLY A 30 -35.48 -2.14 -11.79
CA GLY A 30 -35.13 -3.54 -12.06
C GLY A 30 -33.76 -3.61 -12.73
N ALA A 31 -32.89 -4.45 -12.19
CA ALA A 31 -31.54 -4.61 -12.67
C ALA A 31 -31.53 -5.33 -14.04
N ASN A 32 -30.69 -4.87 -14.95
CA ASN A 32 -30.67 -5.32 -16.35
C ASN A 32 -29.49 -6.32 -16.54
N PRO A 33 -29.71 -7.55 -17.05
CA PRO A 33 -28.65 -8.53 -17.34
C PRO A 33 -27.49 -7.97 -18.20
N SER A 34 -27.77 -6.94 -19.00
CA SER A 34 -26.77 -6.20 -19.78
C SER A 34 -25.71 -5.50 -18.91
N MET A 35 -26.10 -4.99 -17.73
CA MET A 35 -25.18 -4.26 -16.84
C MET A 35 -24.22 -5.19 -16.08
N THR A 36 -24.65 -6.38 -15.68
CA THR A 36 -23.77 -7.35 -14.99
C THR A 36 -22.72 -7.93 -15.94
N LEU A 37 -23.11 -8.25 -17.18
CA LEU A 37 -22.19 -8.69 -18.22
C LEU A 37 -21.20 -7.59 -18.63
N SER A 38 -21.63 -6.33 -18.66
CA SER A 38 -20.75 -5.18 -18.90
C SER A 38 -19.65 -5.05 -17.84
N VAL A 39 -19.97 -5.29 -16.56
CA VAL A 39 -18.98 -5.29 -15.46
C VAL A 39 -17.97 -6.44 -15.62
N CYS A 40 -18.42 -7.64 -15.97
CA CYS A 40 -17.52 -8.75 -16.27
C CYS A 40 -16.60 -8.45 -17.46
N GLY A 41 -17.08 -7.73 -18.47
CA GLY A 41 -16.27 -7.32 -19.63
C GLY A 41 -15.11 -6.38 -19.31
N GLN A 42 -15.06 -5.76 -18.13
CA GLN A 42 -13.92 -4.96 -17.68
C GLN A 42 -12.81 -5.81 -17.05
N ALA A 43 -13.07 -7.08 -16.76
CA ALA A 43 -12.12 -7.99 -16.15
C ALA A 43 -11.15 -8.56 -17.20
N PRO A 44 -9.87 -8.80 -16.85
CA PRO A 44 -8.92 -9.42 -17.78
C PRO A 44 -9.27 -10.86 -18.19
N TYR A 45 -10.02 -11.57 -17.34
CA TYR A 45 -10.51 -12.93 -17.57
C TYR A 45 -12.04 -12.98 -17.49
N PRO A 46 -12.76 -12.31 -18.42
CA PRO A 46 -14.20 -12.09 -18.32
C PRO A 46 -15.00 -13.40 -18.23
N GLU A 47 -14.51 -14.49 -18.81
CA GLU A 47 -15.12 -15.82 -18.79
C GLU A 47 -15.32 -16.36 -17.36
N ILE A 48 -14.39 -16.09 -16.44
CA ILE A 48 -14.50 -16.51 -15.04
C ILE A 48 -15.65 -15.75 -14.37
N CYS A 49 -15.75 -14.45 -14.62
CA CYS A 49 -16.82 -13.62 -14.05
C CYS A 49 -18.19 -14.02 -14.62
N THR A 50 -18.31 -14.18 -15.94
CA THR A 50 -19.56 -14.56 -16.61
C THR A 50 -20.04 -15.93 -16.15
N TYR A 51 -19.12 -16.91 -15.97
CA TYR A 51 -19.46 -18.21 -15.40
C TYR A 51 -20.05 -18.10 -13.99
N LEU A 52 -19.43 -17.29 -13.12
CA LEU A 52 -19.92 -17.06 -11.77
C LEU A 52 -21.31 -16.41 -11.79
N VAL A 53 -21.49 -15.33 -12.56
CA VAL A 53 -22.77 -14.62 -12.69
C VAL A 53 -23.88 -15.55 -13.17
N GLY A 54 -23.63 -16.35 -14.21
CA GLY A 54 -24.59 -17.29 -14.77
C GLY A 54 -24.97 -18.42 -13.81
N LYS A 55 -24.03 -18.91 -13.00
CA LYS A 55 -24.29 -19.96 -12.00
C LYS A 55 -25.17 -19.49 -10.84
N THR A 56 -25.07 -18.22 -10.47
CA THR A 56 -25.76 -17.65 -9.30
C THR A 56 -26.99 -16.80 -9.65
N SER A 57 -27.34 -16.67 -10.93
CA SER A 57 -28.45 -15.83 -11.43
C SER A 57 -28.41 -14.40 -10.89
N ILE A 58 -27.24 -13.76 -10.92
CA ILE A 58 -27.06 -12.40 -10.38
C ILE A 58 -27.58 -11.36 -11.35
N GLU A 59 -28.46 -10.50 -10.86
CA GLU A 59 -29.01 -9.38 -11.62
C GLU A 59 -28.36 -8.02 -11.26
N MET A 60 -27.74 -7.89 -10.08
CA MET A 60 -27.18 -6.60 -9.59
C MET A 60 -25.64 -6.51 -9.69
N PRO A 61 -25.07 -5.39 -10.19
CA PRO A 61 -23.62 -5.18 -10.27
C PRO A 61 -22.85 -5.32 -8.95
N LEU A 62 -23.46 -4.90 -7.83
CA LEU A 62 -22.86 -5.03 -6.51
C LEU A 62 -22.74 -6.48 -6.04
N GLU A 63 -23.67 -7.34 -6.45
CA GLU A 63 -23.62 -8.78 -6.18
C GLU A 63 -22.53 -9.46 -7.02
N VAL A 64 -22.23 -8.95 -8.23
CA VAL A 64 -21.09 -9.43 -9.04
C VAL A 64 -19.78 -9.25 -8.27
N ARG A 65 -19.57 -8.09 -7.62
CA ARG A 65 -18.39 -7.87 -6.75
C ARG A 65 -18.34 -8.89 -5.63
N LYS A 66 -19.45 -9.08 -4.91
CA LYS A 66 -19.52 -9.98 -3.76
C LYS A 66 -19.21 -11.42 -4.16
N VAL A 67 -19.80 -11.93 -5.24
CA VAL A 67 -19.55 -13.31 -5.70
C VAL A 67 -18.14 -13.49 -6.24
N THR A 68 -17.57 -12.50 -6.93
CA THR A 68 -16.17 -12.57 -7.36
C THR A 68 -15.22 -12.59 -6.16
N LEU A 69 -15.46 -11.77 -5.13
CA LEU A 69 -14.68 -11.77 -3.90
C LEU A 69 -14.78 -13.11 -3.15
N LEU A 70 -16.00 -13.67 -3.01
CA LEU A 70 -16.22 -14.98 -2.37
C LEU A 70 -15.48 -16.10 -3.12
N SER A 71 -15.56 -16.10 -4.45
CA SER A 71 -14.84 -17.09 -5.26
C SER A 71 -13.32 -16.93 -5.15
N THR A 72 -12.84 -15.69 -5.10
CA THR A 72 -11.41 -15.40 -4.90
C THR A 72 -10.93 -15.84 -3.53
N LEU A 73 -11.74 -15.66 -2.47
CA LEU A 73 -11.45 -16.16 -1.12
C LEU A 73 -11.33 -17.69 -1.11
N ALA A 74 -12.27 -18.40 -1.75
CA ALA A 74 -12.21 -19.86 -1.83
C ALA A 74 -10.94 -20.35 -2.54
N GLN A 75 -10.47 -19.64 -3.57
CA GLN A 75 -9.20 -19.94 -4.24
C GLN A 75 -7.98 -19.65 -3.34
N ALA A 76 -8.02 -18.59 -2.53
CA ALA A 76 -6.96 -18.31 -1.56
C ALA A 76 -6.88 -19.38 -0.47
N GLU A 77 -8.03 -19.85 0.04
CA GLU A 77 -8.10 -20.95 1.01
C GLU A 77 -7.58 -22.26 0.42
N HIS A 78 -7.90 -22.54 -0.84
CA HIS A 78 -7.37 -23.70 -1.55
C HIS A 78 -5.85 -23.61 -1.72
N ALA A 79 -5.34 -22.44 -2.14
CA ALA A 79 -3.91 -22.19 -2.27
C ALA A 79 -3.18 -22.36 -0.93
N HIS A 80 -3.73 -21.82 0.16
CA HIS A 80 -3.17 -21.98 1.51
C HIS A 80 -3.09 -23.46 1.91
N LYS A 81 -4.16 -24.25 1.70
CA LYS A 81 -4.18 -25.69 1.98
C LYS A 81 -3.12 -26.46 1.17
N LEU A 82 -2.91 -26.09 -0.09
CA LEU A 82 -1.87 -26.70 -0.92
C LEU A 82 -0.46 -26.43 -0.39
N VAL A 83 -0.18 -25.19 0.02
CA VAL A 83 1.11 -24.84 0.63
C VAL A 83 1.31 -25.56 1.95
N MET A 84 0.27 -25.62 2.80
CA MET A 84 0.31 -26.36 4.07
C MET A 84 0.59 -27.86 3.89
N ALA A 85 0.12 -28.45 2.78
CA ALA A 85 0.28 -29.87 2.49
C ALA A 85 1.61 -30.24 1.81
N MET A 86 2.52 -29.27 1.61
CA MET A 86 3.83 -29.54 1.00
C MET A 86 4.67 -30.47 1.89
N ASP A 87 5.36 -31.43 1.26
CA ASP A 87 6.29 -32.30 1.96
C ASP A 87 7.62 -31.57 2.24
N LEU A 88 7.86 -31.28 3.52
CA LEU A 88 9.04 -30.59 4.01
C LEU A 88 10.27 -31.50 4.17
N SER A 89 10.12 -32.81 4.01
CA SER A 89 11.22 -33.77 4.17
C SER A 89 12.35 -33.51 3.15
N SER A 90 11.97 -33.07 1.95
CA SER A 90 12.87 -32.71 0.86
C SER A 90 13.39 -31.28 0.91
N PHE A 91 12.94 -30.46 1.87
CA PHE A 91 13.24 -29.03 1.87
C PHE A 91 14.54 -28.72 2.62
N GLU A 92 15.51 -28.20 1.88
CA GLU A 92 16.70 -27.53 2.41
C GLU A 92 16.33 -26.28 3.25
N PRO A 93 17.23 -25.77 4.13
CA PRO A 93 16.92 -24.64 5.01
C PRO A 93 16.34 -23.40 4.31
N ARG A 94 16.87 -23.05 3.14
CA ARG A 94 16.37 -21.94 2.31
C ARG A 94 14.95 -22.21 1.79
N ALA A 95 14.66 -23.44 1.38
CA ALA A 95 13.33 -23.86 0.95
C ALA A 95 12.33 -23.77 2.11
N LYS A 96 12.73 -24.19 3.31
CA LYS A 96 11.92 -24.06 4.54
C LYS A 96 11.64 -22.60 4.87
N SER A 97 12.63 -21.71 4.75
CA SER A 97 12.42 -20.27 4.94
C SER A 97 11.38 -19.71 3.97
N ALA A 98 11.51 -20.01 2.67
CA ALA A 98 10.55 -19.55 1.66
C ALA A 98 9.14 -20.10 1.90
N TRP A 99 9.04 -21.35 2.32
CA TRP A 99 7.76 -21.98 2.65
C TRP A 99 7.10 -21.35 3.88
N THR A 100 7.85 -21.10 4.95
CA THR A 100 7.32 -20.44 6.16
C THR A 100 6.75 -19.05 5.82
N ASP A 101 7.47 -18.26 5.02
CA ASP A 101 6.95 -16.98 4.55
C ASP A 101 5.69 -17.17 3.70
N CYS A 102 5.70 -18.13 2.78
CA CYS A 102 4.55 -18.40 1.92
C CYS A 102 3.27 -18.74 2.69
N LEU A 103 3.38 -19.54 3.76
CA LEU A 103 2.25 -19.84 4.64
C LEU A 103 1.66 -18.56 5.26
N GLU A 104 2.52 -17.73 5.87
CA GLU A 104 2.09 -16.46 6.46
C GLU A 104 1.43 -15.55 5.43
N LEU A 105 2.00 -15.47 4.22
CA LEU A 105 1.50 -14.63 3.14
C LEU A 105 0.11 -15.06 2.66
N TYR A 106 -0.17 -16.36 2.58
CA TYR A 106 -1.51 -16.86 2.22
C TYR A 106 -2.53 -16.68 3.36
N ASP A 107 -2.12 -16.84 4.61
CA ASP A 107 -2.97 -16.49 5.77
C ASP A 107 -3.30 -14.98 5.78
N ASP A 108 -2.33 -14.12 5.45
CA ASP A 108 -2.55 -12.68 5.26
C ASP A 108 -3.46 -12.38 4.06
N THR A 109 -3.33 -13.14 2.98
CA THR A 109 -4.19 -13.01 1.79
C THR A 109 -5.65 -13.30 2.13
N ILE A 110 -5.92 -14.39 2.85
CA ILE A 110 -7.26 -14.76 3.34
C ILE A 110 -7.81 -13.64 4.24
N TYR A 111 -6.99 -13.10 5.13
CA TYR A 111 -7.38 -11.97 5.98
C TYR A 111 -7.81 -10.73 5.18
N GLN A 112 -7.04 -10.32 4.16
CA GLN A 112 -7.38 -9.16 3.33
C GLN A 112 -8.65 -9.39 2.49
N LEU A 113 -8.88 -10.60 1.99
CA LEU A 113 -10.09 -10.96 1.25
C LEU A 113 -11.34 -10.95 2.16
N ASN A 114 -11.22 -11.47 3.39
CA ASN A 114 -12.29 -11.39 4.39
C ASN A 114 -12.63 -9.94 4.75
N ARG A 115 -11.62 -9.07 4.92
CA ARG A 115 -11.86 -7.63 5.12
C ARG A 115 -12.58 -7.01 3.94
N SER A 116 -12.20 -7.38 2.71
CA SER A 116 -12.81 -6.89 1.48
C SER A 116 -14.29 -7.25 1.40
N LEU A 117 -14.66 -8.47 1.80
CA LEU A 117 -16.06 -8.91 1.89
C LEU A 117 -16.86 -8.15 2.95
N GLY A 118 -16.21 -7.77 4.06
CA GLY A 118 -16.84 -7.03 5.16
C GLY A 118 -16.92 -5.51 4.96
N SER A 119 -16.40 -4.97 3.86
CA SER A 119 -16.33 -3.52 3.61
C SER A 119 -17.23 -3.09 2.46
N THR A 120 -17.68 -1.83 2.52
CA THR A 120 -18.37 -1.15 1.42
C THR A 120 -17.51 -0.06 0.78
N ASN A 121 -16.36 0.27 1.37
CA ASN A 121 -15.43 1.27 0.85
C ASN A 121 -14.60 0.68 -0.30
N SER A 122 -14.89 1.12 -1.52
CA SER A 122 -14.22 0.63 -2.74
C SER A 122 -12.71 0.89 -2.75
N HIS A 123 -12.23 1.98 -2.14
CA HIS A 123 -10.80 2.28 -2.07
C HIS A 123 -10.06 1.32 -1.12
N ASP A 124 -10.69 0.99 0.01
CA ASP A 124 -10.15 0.00 0.96
C ASP A 124 -10.11 -1.39 0.32
N ILE A 125 -11.20 -1.81 -0.32
CA ILE A 125 -11.28 -3.09 -1.05
C ILE A 125 -10.18 -3.16 -2.12
N GLN A 126 -9.99 -2.09 -2.91
CA GLN A 126 -8.96 -2.05 -3.94
C GLN A 126 -7.54 -2.21 -3.35
N THR A 127 -7.30 -1.57 -2.20
CA THR A 127 -6.02 -1.64 -1.49
C THR A 127 -5.75 -3.04 -0.96
N TRP A 128 -6.74 -3.67 -0.32
CA TRP A 128 -6.59 -5.00 0.28
C TRP A 128 -6.49 -6.10 -0.78
N LEU A 129 -7.19 -5.98 -1.91
CA LEU A 129 -6.99 -6.85 -3.07
C LEU A 129 -5.57 -6.67 -3.66
N SER A 130 -5.06 -5.44 -3.70
CA SER A 130 -3.69 -5.18 -4.16
C SER A 130 -2.66 -5.81 -3.22
N SER A 131 -2.89 -5.76 -1.89
CA SER A 131 -2.08 -6.47 -0.90
C SER A 131 -2.15 -7.99 -1.06
N ALA A 132 -3.35 -8.57 -1.26
CA ALA A 132 -3.53 -10.01 -1.50
C ALA A 132 -2.75 -10.49 -2.74
N SER A 133 -2.78 -9.72 -3.83
CA SER A 133 -1.97 -10.01 -5.02
C SER A 133 -0.47 -9.88 -4.74
N THR A 134 -0.05 -8.92 -3.93
CA THR A 134 1.36 -8.75 -3.53
C THR A 134 1.85 -9.93 -2.70
N ASN A 135 1.04 -10.44 -1.78
CA ASN A 135 1.34 -11.64 -0.99
C ASN A 135 1.55 -12.86 -1.87
N HIS A 136 0.65 -13.07 -2.84
CA HIS A 136 0.75 -14.16 -3.80
C HIS A 136 2.05 -14.12 -4.63
N GLU A 137 2.45 -12.93 -5.10
CA GLU A 137 3.71 -12.73 -5.82
C GLU A 137 4.93 -12.95 -4.91
N THR A 138 4.84 -12.53 -3.65
CA THR A 138 5.97 -12.62 -2.71
C THR A 138 6.26 -14.07 -2.32
N CYS A 139 5.21 -14.89 -2.12
CA CYS A 139 5.41 -16.32 -1.91
C CYS A 139 6.20 -16.94 -3.06
N GLN A 140 5.84 -16.62 -4.31
CA GLN A 140 6.56 -17.10 -5.49
C GLN A 140 8.02 -16.62 -5.50
N ASN A 141 8.24 -15.33 -5.25
CA ASN A 141 9.58 -14.74 -5.24
C ASN A 141 10.49 -15.44 -4.21
N GLY A 142 9.99 -15.81 -3.03
CA GLY A 142 10.79 -16.52 -2.02
C GLY A 142 11.44 -17.81 -2.54
N PHE A 143 10.74 -18.59 -3.38
CA PHE A 143 11.32 -19.76 -4.03
C PHE A 143 12.22 -19.40 -5.23
N HIS A 144 11.88 -18.35 -5.97
CA HIS A 144 12.69 -17.88 -7.11
C HIS A 144 14.04 -17.30 -6.68
N ASP A 145 14.09 -16.53 -5.59
CA ASP A 145 15.29 -15.88 -5.05
C ASP A 145 16.36 -16.92 -4.68
N PHE A 146 15.95 -18.15 -4.34
CA PHE A 146 16.86 -19.26 -4.04
C PHE A 146 17.09 -20.23 -5.20
N HIS A 147 16.58 -19.94 -6.40
CA HIS A 147 16.60 -20.84 -7.56
C HIS A 147 15.89 -22.19 -7.32
N LEU A 148 14.90 -22.21 -6.44
CA LEU A 148 14.14 -23.41 -6.04
C LEU A 148 12.81 -23.54 -6.78
N SER A 149 12.69 -22.93 -7.96
CA SER A 149 11.43 -22.84 -8.70
C SER A 149 10.80 -24.20 -9.04
N SER A 150 11.60 -25.27 -9.11
CA SER A 150 11.14 -26.65 -9.34
C SER A 150 10.14 -27.13 -8.28
N HIS A 151 10.38 -26.82 -7.00
CA HIS A 151 9.48 -27.16 -5.88
C HIS A 151 8.12 -26.47 -6.03
N PHE A 152 8.08 -25.34 -6.73
CA PHE A 152 6.88 -24.57 -6.95
C PHE A 152 6.14 -24.94 -8.26
N GLN A 153 6.81 -25.57 -9.24
CA GLN A 153 6.19 -25.93 -10.53
C GLN A 153 4.98 -26.86 -10.36
N THR A 154 5.02 -27.78 -9.39
CA THR A 154 3.89 -28.69 -9.07
C THR A 154 2.62 -27.92 -8.68
N PHE A 155 2.77 -26.74 -8.07
CA PHE A 155 1.67 -25.91 -7.59
C PHE A 155 1.31 -24.76 -8.54
N LYS A 156 2.22 -24.43 -9.45
CA LYS A 156 2.08 -23.29 -10.37
C LYS A 156 0.79 -23.34 -11.19
N ALA A 157 0.36 -24.52 -11.63
CA ALA A 157 -0.90 -24.69 -12.36
C ALA A 157 -2.11 -24.31 -11.50
N SER A 158 -2.22 -24.86 -10.28
CA SER A 158 -3.31 -24.56 -9.35
C SER A 158 -3.30 -23.10 -8.89
N LEU A 159 -2.12 -22.52 -8.72
CA LEU A 159 -1.94 -21.13 -8.28
C LEU A 159 -2.16 -20.12 -9.41
N SER A 160 -1.99 -20.53 -10.67
CA SER A 160 -2.33 -19.70 -11.83
C SER A 160 -3.82 -19.40 -11.93
N GLY A 161 -4.68 -20.28 -11.40
CA GLY A 161 -6.10 -19.98 -11.26
C GLY A 161 -6.29 -18.80 -10.32
N PHE A 162 -5.69 -18.87 -9.13
CA PHE A 162 -5.85 -17.86 -8.08
C PHE A 162 -5.47 -16.44 -8.54
N SER A 163 -4.37 -16.27 -9.27
CA SER A 163 -3.96 -14.96 -9.78
C SER A 163 -5.00 -14.35 -10.74
N LYS A 164 -5.69 -15.16 -11.56
CA LYS A 164 -6.77 -14.72 -12.44
C LYS A 164 -7.98 -14.22 -11.64
N TYR A 165 -8.38 -14.95 -10.59
CA TYR A 165 -9.48 -14.53 -9.71
C TYR A 165 -9.18 -13.21 -8.98
N LEU A 166 -7.95 -13.03 -8.50
CA LEU A 166 -7.49 -11.76 -7.92
C LEU A 166 -7.55 -10.61 -8.92
N SER A 167 -7.03 -10.82 -10.14
CA SER A 167 -7.03 -9.82 -11.22
C SER A 167 -8.46 -9.39 -11.61
N ASN A 168 -9.37 -10.35 -11.73
CA ASN A 168 -10.79 -10.06 -11.96
C ASN A 168 -11.41 -9.27 -10.81
N SER A 169 -11.17 -9.67 -9.55
CA SER A 169 -11.69 -8.93 -8.38
C SER A 169 -11.20 -7.48 -8.35
N LEU A 170 -9.92 -7.26 -8.67
CA LEU A 170 -9.33 -5.91 -8.79
C LEU A 170 -10.02 -5.08 -9.88
N ALA A 171 -10.22 -5.66 -11.06
CA ALA A 171 -10.84 -4.98 -12.19
C ALA A 171 -12.31 -4.66 -11.93
N ILE A 172 -13.08 -5.62 -11.40
CA ILE A 172 -14.50 -5.47 -11.09
C ILE A 172 -14.71 -4.40 -10.01
N ASN A 173 -13.95 -4.44 -8.91
CA ASN A 173 -14.10 -3.42 -7.87
C ASN A 173 -13.74 -2.01 -8.38
N LYS A 174 -12.70 -1.90 -9.21
CA LYS A 174 -12.31 -0.63 -9.85
C LYS A 174 -13.40 -0.12 -10.79
N ALA A 175 -13.98 -0.99 -11.63
CA ALA A 175 -15.06 -0.63 -12.56
C ALA A 175 -16.33 -0.15 -11.84
N LEU A 176 -16.62 -0.69 -10.65
CA LEU A 176 -17.79 -0.31 -9.85
C LEU A 176 -17.57 0.96 -9.02
N THR A 177 -16.33 1.42 -8.83
CA THR A 177 -16.02 2.57 -7.96
C THR A 177 -16.76 3.85 -8.38
N PRO A 178 -16.77 4.26 -9.66
CA PRO A 178 -17.49 5.47 -10.10
C PRO A 178 -18.99 5.44 -9.78
N LEU A 179 -19.63 4.27 -9.93
CA LEU A 179 -21.06 4.06 -9.67
C LEU A 179 -21.43 4.24 -8.19
N LEU A 180 -20.46 4.10 -7.28
CA LEU A 180 -20.67 4.21 -5.83
C LEU A 180 -20.33 5.60 -5.30
N THR A 181 -19.51 6.37 -6.04
CA THR A 181 -19.10 7.73 -5.66
C THR A 181 -20.12 8.82 -6.03
N THR A 182 -21.04 8.54 -6.95
CA THR A 182 -22.07 9.48 -7.44
C THR A 182 -23.13 9.87 -6.41
N SER A 183 -23.22 9.22 -5.24
CA SER A 183 -24.26 9.55 -4.23
C SER A 183 -23.82 10.47 -3.08
N LYS A 184 -22.53 10.81 -2.92
CA LYS A 184 -22.06 11.57 -1.73
C LYS A 184 -21.07 12.72 -1.93
N GLN A 185 -20.53 12.94 -3.14
CA GLN A 185 -19.44 13.93 -3.33
C GLN A 185 -19.84 15.30 -3.92
N LEU A 186 -21.14 15.57 -4.14
CA LEU A 186 -21.60 16.85 -4.70
C LEU A 186 -21.94 17.96 -3.68
N LYS A 187 -21.63 17.80 -2.39
CA LYS A 187 -21.77 18.90 -1.41
C LYS A 187 -20.41 19.40 -0.92
N GLY A 188 -19.89 20.37 -1.67
CA GLY A 188 -19.11 21.51 -1.17
C GLY A 188 -17.86 21.21 -0.34
N ARG A 189 -16.72 20.98 -1.02
CA ARG A 189 -15.39 21.22 -0.43
C ARG A 189 -15.17 22.74 -0.31
N ARG A 190 -15.75 23.36 0.72
CA ARG A 190 -15.25 24.64 1.25
C ARG A 190 -14.20 24.33 2.31
N LEU A 191 -12.95 24.64 1.98
CA LEU A 191 -11.91 24.89 2.98
C LEU A 191 -12.29 26.17 3.74
N MET A 192 -12.73 26.02 4.98
CA MET A 192 -12.57 27.05 6.00
C MET A 192 -12.17 26.38 7.31
N GLU A 193 -11.10 26.92 7.89
CA GLU A 193 -10.72 26.74 9.28
C GLU A 193 -11.90 26.98 10.21
N THR A 194 -12.16 26.04 11.11
CA THR A 194 -12.47 26.29 12.52
C THR A 194 -12.14 25.02 13.31
N ASN A 195 -11.58 25.21 14.50
CA ASN A 195 -11.01 24.23 15.43
C ASN A 195 -11.99 23.12 15.90
N ASN A 196 -12.47 22.24 15.01
CA ASN A 196 -13.30 21.12 15.39
C ASN A 196 -12.83 19.81 14.75
N PHE A 197 -12.14 18.99 15.54
CA PHE A 197 -11.71 17.66 15.14
C PHE A 197 -12.89 16.77 14.69
N PRO A 198 -12.71 15.94 13.64
CA PRO A 198 -13.74 15.03 13.14
C PRO A 198 -14.30 14.10 14.22
N LYS A 199 -15.59 13.73 14.13
CA LYS A 199 -16.27 12.87 15.11
C LYS A 199 -15.66 11.46 15.26
N TRP A 200 -14.94 10.98 14.25
CA TRP A 200 -14.24 9.68 14.28
C TRP A 200 -12.92 9.73 15.07
N LEU A 201 -12.42 10.92 15.36
CA LEU A 201 -11.16 11.15 16.05
C LEU A 201 -11.39 11.13 17.56
N SER A 202 -10.84 10.12 18.24
CA SER A 202 -11.07 9.88 19.66
C SER A 202 -10.58 11.05 20.51
N LYS A 203 -11.17 11.27 21.70
CA LYS A 203 -10.75 12.36 22.60
C LYS A 203 -9.27 12.24 23.02
N SER A 204 -8.75 11.02 23.13
CA SER A 204 -7.34 10.75 23.39
C SER A 204 -6.43 11.17 22.23
N ASP A 205 -6.84 10.90 20.98
CA ASP A 205 -6.07 11.31 19.79
C ASP A 205 -6.08 12.84 19.65
N ARG A 206 -7.18 13.52 20.01
CA ARG A 206 -7.27 14.99 20.05
C ARG A 206 -6.29 15.58 21.06
N LYS A 207 -6.21 14.99 22.25
CA LYS A 207 -5.28 15.44 23.29
C LYS A 207 -3.82 15.27 22.86
N LEU A 208 -3.52 14.22 22.08
CA LEU A 208 -2.21 13.98 21.48
C LEU A 208 -1.86 15.00 20.39
N LEU A 209 -2.85 15.41 19.60
CA LEU A 209 -2.76 16.47 18.58
C LEU A 209 -2.56 17.86 19.18
N GLU A 210 -3.10 18.11 20.37
CA GLU A 210 -3.04 19.39 21.07
C GLU A 210 -1.80 19.53 21.97
N THR A 211 -0.97 18.49 22.14
CA THR A 211 0.21 18.57 23.00
C THR A 211 1.40 19.19 22.24
N PRO A 212 1.95 20.35 22.65
CA PRO A 212 3.17 20.89 22.06
C PRO A 212 4.35 20.00 22.49
N SER A 213 5.06 19.41 21.53
CA SER A 213 6.41 18.80 21.65
C SER A 213 6.71 17.92 22.88
N GLY A 214 5.69 17.43 23.60
CA GLY A 214 5.82 16.47 24.68
C GLY A 214 5.68 15.05 24.15
N THR A 215 6.46 14.12 24.72
CA THR A 215 6.31 12.69 24.44
C THR A 215 4.86 12.28 24.70
N PRO A 216 4.17 11.60 23.76
CA PRO A 216 2.90 10.96 24.02
C PRO A 216 2.94 10.21 25.35
N SER A 217 1.90 10.28 26.19
CA SER A 217 1.83 9.43 27.38
C SER A 217 1.95 7.97 26.94
N ALA A 218 3.08 7.35 27.25
CA ALA A 218 3.37 5.99 26.81
C ALA A 218 2.56 5.00 27.65
N ASP A 219 1.98 3.99 26.99
CA ASP A 219 1.36 2.84 27.68
C ASP A 219 2.42 1.88 28.21
N LEU A 220 3.60 1.88 27.58
CA LEU A 220 4.70 0.99 27.90
C LEU A 220 6.05 1.64 27.56
N VAL A 221 7.07 1.37 28.38
CA VAL A 221 8.44 1.87 28.15
C VAL A 221 9.41 0.72 27.96
N VAL A 222 10.27 0.82 26.96
CA VAL A 222 11.37 -0.12 26.69
C VAL A 222 12.69 0.59 26.96
N ALA A 223 13.56 0.02 27.80
CA ALA A 223 14.85 0.60 28.13
C ALA A 223 15.88 -0.47 28.49
N GLN A 224 17.05 -0.45 27.83
CA GLN A 224 18.12 -1.42 28.09
C GLN A 224 18.77 -1.23 29.46
N ASP A 225 18.73 -0.01 30.01
CA ASP A 225 19.25 0.37 31.33
C ASP A 225 18.39 -0.14 32.51
N GLY A 226 17.24 -0.77 32.23
CA GLY A 226 16.31 -1.26 33.25
C GLY A 226 15.36 -0.22 33.81
N SER A 227 15.36 1.03 33.31
CA SER A 227 14.43 2.08 33.71
C SER A 227 13.04 1.97 33.07
N GLY A 228 12.84 1.01 32.17
CA GLY A 228 11.57 0.72 31.49
C GLY A 228 10.92 -0.58 31.97
N SER A 229 9.76 -0.89 31.42
CA SER A 229 9.01 -2.13 31.71
C SER A 229 9.64 -3.37 31.08
N TYR A 230 10.29 -3.21 29.92
CA TYR A 230 10.97 -4.28 29.18
C TYR A 230 12.35 -3.81 28.72
N LYS A 231 13.26 -4.77 28.50
CA LYS A 231 14.62 -4.48 27.98
C LYS A 231 14.69 -4.55 26.47
N THR A 232 13.78 -5.29 25.83
CA THR A 232 13.72 -5.45 24.37
C THR A 232 12.37 -4.98 23.82
N ILE A 233 12.37 -4.63 22.53
CA ILE A 233 11.18 -4.21 21.80
C ILE A 233 10.27 -5.42 21.56
N SER A 234 10.86 -6.59 21.27
CA SER A 234 10.12 -7.84 21.04
C SER A 234 9.30 -8.28 22.26
N GLU A 235 9.88 -8.22 23.47
CA GLU A 235 9.14 -8.51 24.71
C GLU A 235 7.95 -7.56 24.92
N ALA A 236 8.19 -6.27 24.67
CA ALA A 236 7.15 -5.25 24.79
C ALA A 236 5.99 -5.48 23.82
N ILE A 237 6.29 -5.83 22.56
CA ILE A 237 5.29 -6.16 21.55
C ILE A 237 4.52 -7.43 21.94
N ALA A 238 5.21 -8.47 22.42
CA ALA A 238 4.58 -9.71 22.85
C ALA A 238 3.60 -9.51 24.02
N ALA A 239 3.81 -8.49 24.85
CA ALA A 239 2.93 -8.14 25.96
C ALA A 239 1.67 -7.36 25.54
N VAL A 240 1.68 -6.67 24.39
CA VAL A 240 0.58 -5.79 23.94
C VAL A 240 -0.80 -6.47 23.98
N PRO A 241 -1.00 -7.70 23.48
CA PRO A 241 -2.33 -8.34 23.48
C PRO A 241 -2.92 -8.52 24.88
N LYS A 242 -2.08 -8.67 25.91
CA LYS A 242 -2.51 -8.84 27.31
C LYS A 242 -2.76 -7.50 28.00
N LEU A 243 -1.99 -6.48 27.65
CA LEU A 243 -2.03 -5.16 28.29
C LEU A 243 -3.09 -4.24 27.67
N ARG A 244 -3.35 -4.37 26.38
CA ARG A 244 -4.26 -3.49 25.66
C ARG A 244 -5.71 -3.76 26.05
N LYS A 245 -6.44 -2.66 26.29
CA LYS A 245 -7.91 -2.66 26.44
C LYS A 245 -8.54 -1.98 25.23
N GLY A 246 -9.32 -2.72 24.46
CA GLY A 246 -10.02 -2.18 23.28
C GLY A 246 -9.13 -1.99 22.05
N THR A 247 -9.50 -1.04 21.21
CA THR A 247 -8.89 -0.80 19.87
C THR A 247 -8.17 0.55 19.76
N SER A 248 -8.04 1.29 20.86
CA SER A 248 -7.30 2.55 20.91
C SER A 248 -5.83 2.36 20.59
N ARG A 249 -5.17 3.46 20.19
CA ARG A 249 -3.74 3.46 19.92
C ARG A 249 -2.97 3.07 21.18
N PHE A 250 -2.04 2.13 21.04
CA PHE A 250 -1.15 1.70 22.11
C PHE A 250 0.25 2.23 21.81
N VAL A 251 0.81 3.01 22.73
CA VAL A 251 2.07 3.72 22.56
C VAL A 251 3.17 3.03 23.36
N ILE A 252 4.23 2.61 22.68
CA ILE A 252 5.46 2.12 23.30
C ILE A 252 6.54 3.18 23.09
N HIS A 253 7.07 3.71 24.19
CA HIS A 253 8.25 4.57 24.18
C HIS A 253 9.51 3.69 24.27
N VAL A 254 10.38 3.80 23.29
CA VAL A 254 11.65 3.08 23.21
C VAL A 254 12.77 4.06 23.48
N LYS A 255 13.40 3.94 24.65
CA LYS A 255 14.47 4.86 25.06
C LYS A 255 15.70 4.76 24.16
N ALA A 256 16.62 5.70 24.30
CA ALA A 256 17.90 5.69 23.63
C ALA A 256 18.66 4.38 23.89
N GLY A 257 19.26 3.81 22.84
CA GLY A 257 19.92 2.52 22.89
C GLY A 257 20.06 1.88 21.51
N VAL A 258 20.90 0.85 21.45
CA VAL A 258 21.08 0.00 20.26
C VAL A 258 20.48 -1.37 20.54
N TYR A 259 19.30 -1.60 19.97
CA TYR A 259 18.51 -2.81 20.13
C TYR A 259 18.87 -3.80 19.04
N LYS A 260 19.67 -4.81 19.39
CA LYS A 260 20.11 -5.89 18.48
C LYS A 260 19.07 -7.01 18.45
N GLU A 261 18.04 -6.84 17.64
CA GLU A 261 16.92 -7.78 17.53
C GLU A 261 16.25 -7.72 16.15
N ASN A 262 15.61 -8.82 15.76
CA ASN A 262 14.68 -8.84 14.63
C ASN A 262 13.26 -8.78 15.18
N VAL A 263 12.55 -7.70 14.86
CA VAL A 263 11.20 -7.45 15.38
C VAL A 263 10.18 -7.67 14.27
N ASP A 264 9.08 -8.34 14.58
CA ASP A 264 7.99 -8.55 13.63
C ASP A 264 6.61 -8.35 14.30
N ILE A 265 5.89 -7.31 13.87
CA ILE A 265 4.56 -6.96 14.38
C ILE A 265 3.51 -7.60 13.48
N LYS A 266 2.89 -8.68 13.98
CA LYS A 266 1.85 -9.42 13.26
C LYS A 266 0.56 -8.62 13.06
N LYS A 267 -0.24 -9.00 12.07
CA LYS A 267 -1.53 -8.35 11.70
C LYS A 267 -2.55 -8.25 12.84
N SER A 268 -2.44 -9.12 13.85
CA SER A 268 -3.29 -9.11 15.06
C SER A 268 -3.05 -7.89 15.95
N ILE A 269 -1.87 -7.26 15.87
CA ILE A 269 -1.49 -6.10 16.70
C ILE A 269 -1.67 -4.82 15.87
N ARG A 270 -2.89 -4.28 15.86
CA ARG A 270 -3.25 -3.05 15.12
C ARG A 270 -2.97 -1.77 15.92
N ASN A 271 -2.98 -0.59 15.31
CA ASN A 271 -2.91 0.72 16.00
C ASN A 271 -1.77 0.82 17.03
N LEU A 272 -0.60 0.24 16.73
CA LEU A 272 0.58 0.37 17.59
C LEU A 272 1.38 1.61 17.18
N MET A 273 1.88 2.36 18.14
CA MET A 273 2.80 3.48 17.93
C MET A 273 4.10 3.22 18.68
N LEU A 274 5.23 3.28 17.96
CA LEU A 274 6.56 3.32 18.55
C LEU A 274 7.12 4.74 18.49
N VAL A 275 7.66 5.21 19.60
CA VAL A 275 8.32 6.52 19.70
C VAL A 275 9.70 6.31 20.27
N GLY A 276 10.74 6.72 19.55
CA GLY A 276 12.12 6.74 20.03
C GLY A 276 12.51 8.06 20.70
N ASP A 277 13.68 8.10 21.31
CA ASP A 277 14.30 9.32 21.86
C ASP A 277 14.99 10.18 20.76
N GLY A 278 14.86 9.82 19.49
CA GLY A 278 15.49 10.48 18.36
C GLY A 278 16.08 9.49 17.37
N MET A 279 16.03 9.82 16.07
CA MET A 279 16.60 8.96 15.03
C MET A 279 18.10 8.67 15.22
N GLY A 280 18.84 9.56 15.88
CA GLY A 280 20.26 9.34 16.22
C GLY A 280 20.50 8.55 17.50
N SER A 281 19.47 8.30 18.31
CA SER A 281 19.57 7.81 19.68
C SER A 281 18.96 6.44 19.88
N THR A 282 17.83 6.15 19.21
CA THR A 282 17.13 4.86 19.33
C THR A 282 17.28 4.09 18.02
N ILE A 283 18.07 3.01 18.04
CA ILE A 283 18.44 2.25 16.85
C ILE A 283 18.04 0.78 17.03
N VAL A 284 17.30 0.22 16.08
CA VAL A 284 17.04 -1.22 15.98
C VAL A 284 17.88 -1.79 14.84
N THR A 285 18.65 -2.84 15.12
CA THR A 285 19.66 -3.33 14.17
C THR A 285 19.73 -4.86 14.12
N SER A 286 19.92 -5.41 12.91
CA SER A 286 20.22 -6.83 12.69
C SER A 286 21.13 -7.04 11.46
N GLY A 287 21.36 -8.30 11.05
CA GLY A 287 22.17 -8.63 9.87
C GLY A 287 21.61 -9.76 8.99
N LYS A 288 20.31 -10.08 9.09
CA LYS A 288 19.70 -11.09 8.22
C LYS A 288 19.76 -10.66 6.75
N ASN A 289 20.03 -11.60 5.85
CA ASN A 289 20.26 -11.33 4.44
C ASN A 289 20.02 -12.58 3.58
N ASN A 290 19.99 -12.39 2.27
CA ASN A 290 19.74 -13.45 1.30
C ASN A 290 20.87 -14.48 1.20
N ASP A 291 22.12 -14.02 1.18
CA ASP A 291 23.30 -14.88 1.04
C ASP A 291 23.39 -15.91 2.20
N ASP A 292 23.07 -15.48 3.42
CA ASP A 292 23.05 -16.33 4.62
C ASP A 292 21.73 -17.12 4.78
N GLY A 293 20.84 -17.10 3.79
CA GLY A 293 19.71 -18.01 3.67
C GLY A 293 18.35 -17.49 4.16
N SER A 294 18.20 -16.20 4.44
CA SER A 294 16.88 -15.58 4.64
C SER A 294 16.26 -15.22 3.30
N THR A 295 14.94 -15.30 3.13
CA THR A 295 14.32 -14.67 1.96
C THR A 295 14.47 -13.15 2.06
N THR A 296 14.27 -12.43 0.95
CA THR A 296 14.19 -10.97 0.98
C THR A 296 13.10 -10.48 1.96
N PHE A 297 11.94 -11.15 2.00
CA PHE A 297 10.85 -10.85 2.93
C PHE A 297 11.23 -11.06 4.40
N GLY A 298 11.84 -12.21 4.71
CA GLY A 298 12.26 -12.62 6.06
C GLY A 298 13.57 -11.97 6.55
N SER A 299 14.27 -11.23 5.69
CA SER A 299 15.52 -10.53 6.04
C SER A 299 15.30 -9.26 6.85
N ALA A 300 14.06 -8.78 6.98
CA ALA A 300 13.75 -7.52 7.65
C ALA A 300 14.25 -7.47 9.10
N THR A 301 15.00 -6.42 9.45
CA THR A 301 15.29 -6.08 10.85
C THR A 301 14.00 -5.76 11.60
N PHE A 302 13.11 -5.00 10.96
CA PHE A 302 11.85 -4.60 11.55
C PHE A 302 10.70 -4.77 10.54
N GLY A 303 9.80 -5.73 10.80
CA GLY A 303 8.63 -6.03 10.00
C GLY A 303 7.33 -5.57 10.67
N VAL A 304 6.41 -4.97 9.91
CA VAL A 304 5.08 -4.58 10.40
C VAL A 304 3.97 -5.00 9.44
N SER A 305 2.98 -5.73 9.96
CA SER A 305 1.77 -6.14 9.23
C SER A 305 0.48 -5.63 9.89
N GLY A 306 0.53 -5.20 11.16
CA GLY A 306 -0.61 -4.64 11.89
C GLY A 306 -1.04 -3.26 11.37
N ALA A 307 -2.27 -3.12 10.90
CA ALA A 307 -2.80 -1.87 10.32
C ALA A 307 -2.77 -0.68 11.31
N GLY A 308 -2.57 0.53 10.80
CA GLY A 308 -2.53 1.75 11.60
C GLY A 308 -1.25 1.93 12.42
N PHE A 309 -0.14 1.30 11.99
CA PHE A 309 1.14 1.40 12.67
C PHE A 309 1.73 2.81 12.55
N ILE A 310 2.32 3.31 13.63
CA ILE A 310 3.10 4.55 13.64
C ILE A 310 4.49 4.29 14.18
N ALA A 311 5.51 4.80 13.49
CA ALA A 311 6.85 4.91 14.04
C ALA A 311 7.30 6.36 14.01
N ARG A 312 7.94 6.81 15.09
CA ARG A 312 8.47 8.16 15.22
C ARG A 312 9.85 8.16 15.87
N ASP A 313 10.75 8.98 15.32
CA ASP A 313 12.04 9.31 15.94
C ASP A 313 12.92 8.09 16.25
N MET A 314 13.02 7.14 15.31
CA MET A 314 13.82 5.90 15.43
C MET A 314 14.67 5.63 14.18
N THR A 315 15.74 4.85 14.31
CA THR A 315 16.48 4.26 13.18
C THR A 315 16.23 2.76 13.09
N PHE A 316 15.95 2.27 11.89
CA PHE A 316 15.93 0.86 11.53
C PHE A 316 17.11 0.55 10.61
N GLU A 317 17.94 -0.43 10.97
CA GLU A 317 19.21 -0.67 10.30
C GLU A 317 19.46 -2.16 10.02
N ASN A 318 19.89 -2.47 8.80
CA ASN A 318 20.45 -3.78 8.47
C ASN A 318 21.94 -3.62 8.14
N THR A 319 22.78 -4.33 8.89
CA THR A 319 24.25 -4.22 8.86
C THR A 319 24.94 -5.29 8.03
N ALA A 320 24.20 -6.14 7.29
CA ALA A 320 24.77 -7.24 6.50
C ALA A 320 25.84 -6.80 5.48
N GLY A 321 25.70 -5.60 4.92
CA GLY A 321 26.66 -5.05 3.95
C GLY A 321 26.35 -5.40 2.50
N PRO A 322 27.00 -4.72 1.53
CA PRO A 322 26.63 -4.83 0.12
C PRO A 322 27.06 -6.15 -0.55
N SER A 323 27.95 -6.93 0.09
CA SER A 323 28.35 -8.27 -0.36
C SER A 323 27.35 -9.36 -0.01
N LYS A 324 26.35 -9.06 0.83
CA LYS A 324 25.34 -10.00 1.32
C LYS A 324 24.03 -9.97 0.55
N HIS A 325 24.02 -9.27 -0.58
CA HIS A 325 22.84 -9.09 -1.44
C HIS A 325 21.66 -8.48 -0.67
N GLN A 326 20.42 -8.94 -0.90
CA GLN A 326 19.21 -8.35 -0.31
C GLN A 326 19.22 -8.46 1.22
N ALA A 327 19.06 -7.32 1.90
CA ALA A 327 19.08 -7.24 3.36
C ALA A 327 18.20 -6.07 3.85
N VAL A 328 16.96 -6.38 4.21
CA VAL A 328 15.94 -5.37 4.52
C VAL A 328 16.14 -4.78 5.91
N ALA A 329 16.11 -3.45 6.03
CA ALA A 329 16.12 -2.76 7.32
C ALA A 329 14.69 -2.59 7.86
N PHE A 330 13.74 -2.22 7.01
CA PHE A 330 12.34 -2.05 7.40
C PHE A 330 11.39 -2.55 6.33
N ARG A 331 10.41 -3.36 6.74
CA ARG A 331 9.33 -3.88 5.89
C ARG A 331 7.99 -3.46 6.46
N SER A 332 7.20 -2.71 5.69
CA SER A 332 5.82 -2.38 6.06
C SER A 332 4.83 -3.01 5.10
N GLY A 333 4.01 -3.94 5.60
CA GLY A 333 2.72 -4.36 5.04
C GLY A 333 1.52 -3.80 5.81
N SER A 334 1.74 -2.74 6.61
CA SER A 334 0.73 -2.11 7.43
C SER A 334 -0.04 -1.07 6.62
N ASP A 335 -1.32 -1.37 6.34
CA ASP A 335 -2.23 -0.40 5.74
C ASP A 335 -2.49 0.78 6.69
N MET A 336 -2.51 1.99 6.14
CA MET A 336 -2.59 3.25 6.88
C MET A 336 -1.44 3.44 7.88
N SER A 337 -0.22 3.06 7.51
CA SER A 337 0.96 3.30 8.36
C SER A 337 1.56 4.69 8.13
N VAL A 338 2.02 5.31 9.23
CA VAL A 338 2.76 6.58 9.18
C VAL A 338 4.13 6.42 9.83
N VAL A 339 5.18 6.85 9.13
CA VAL A 339 6.53 6.91 9.68
C VAL A 339 7.05 8.34 9.61
N PHE A 340 7.44 8.89 10.76
CA PHE A 340 7.80 10.30 10.89
C PHE A 340 9.14 10.48 11.58
N GLY A 341 10.06 11.21 10.95
CA GLY A 341 11.36 11.51 11.57
C GLY A 341 12.21 10.26 11.82
N CYS A 342 12.06 9.21 11.01
CA CYS A 342 12.85 7.98 11.16
C CYS A 342 13.97 7.90 10.13
N ALA A 343 14.96 7.03 10.38
CA ALA A 343 15.97 6.67 9.38
C ALA A 343 15.95 5.18 9.06
N PHE A 344 16.24 4.85 7.80
CA PHE A 344 16.37 3.49 7.30
C PHE A 344 17.77 3.32 6.70
N LYS A 345 18.56 2.41 7.24
CA LYS A 345 19.96 2.24 6.86
C LYS A 345 20.24 0.82 6.38
N GLY A 346 20.74 0.72 5.16
CA GLY A 346 21.17 -0.55 4.57
C GLY A 346 22.02 -0.32 3.32
N TYR A 347 22.04 -1.33 2.46
CA TYR A 347 22.64 -1.28 1.12
C TYR A 347 21.59 -1.67 0.09
N GLN A 348 21.59 -2.93 -0.36
CA GLN A 348 20.58 -3.45 -1.27
C GLN A 348 19.26 -3.73 -0.51
N ASP A 349 18.14 -3.34 -1.08
CA ASP A 349 16.78 -3.62 -0.58
C ASP A 349 16.50 -3.04 0.83
N THR A 350 16.94 -1.81 1.11
CA THR A 350 16.87 -1.23 2.46
C THR A 350 15.43 -1.04 2.99
N LEU A 351 14.57 -0.35 2.24
CA LEU A 351 13.20 -0.02 2.63
C LEU A 351 12.20 -0.77 1.75
N TYR A 352 11.57 -1.79 2.34
CA TYR A 352 10.55 -2.59 1.69
C TYR A 352 9.16 -2.01 1.97
N VAL A 353 8.70 -1.12 1.08
CA VAL A 353 7.31 -0.63 1.04
C VAL A 353 6.39 -1.72 0.48
N TYR A 354 6.17 -2.74 1.31
CA TYR A 354 5.64 -4.04 0.92
C TYR A 354 4.24 -3.95 0.31
N SER A 355 3.23 -3.56 1.10
CA SER A 355 1.83 -3.48 0.66
C SER A 355 0.99 -2.51 1.51
N GLY A 356 -0.25 -2.21 1.09
CA GLY A 356 -1.13 -1.25 1.77
C GLY A 356 -0.79 0.23 1.49
N ARG A 357 -1.48 1.15 2.18
CA ARG A 357 -1.20 2.60 2.10
C ARG A 357 -0.20 3.03 3.17
N GLN A 358 0.83 3.77 2.77
CA GLN A 358 1.94 4.14 3.64
C GLN A 358 2.38 5.58 3.42
N PHE A 359 2.61 6.31 4.51
CA PHE A 359 3.08 7.69 4.46
C PHE A 359 4.37 7.83 5.27
N TYR A 360 5.44 8.29 4.62
CA TYR A 360 6.73 8.57 5.23
C TYR A 360 7.00 10.07 5.16
N ARG A 361 7.31 10.69 6.29
CA ARG A 361 7.50 12.14 6.39
C ARG A 361 8.78 12.46 7.14
N ASN A 362 9.57 13.40 6.64
CA ASN A 362 10.83 13.85 7.26
C ASN A 362 11.78 12.67 7.60
N CYS A 363 11.77 11.63 6.77
CA CYS A 363 12.60 10.44 6.98
C CYS A 363 13.92 10.53 6.22
N GLN A 364 14.89 9.70 6.62
CA GLN A 364 16.14 9.51 5.89
C GLN A 364 16.22 8.06 5.38
N VAL A 365 16.54 7.86 4.11
CA VAL A 365 16.68 6.52 3.52
C VAL A 365 18.06 6.40 2.90
N TYR A 366 18.83 5.38 3.29
CA TYR A 366 20.18 5.14 2.80
C TYR A 366 20.27 3.78 2.10
N GLY A 367 20.83 3.73 0.89
CA GLY A 367 21.06 2.45 0.22
C GLY A 367 21.75 2.54 -1.13
N THR A 368 21.83 1.41 -1.83
CA THR A 368 22.56 1.26 -3.11
C THR A 368 21.65 0.83 -4.25
N GLN A 369 21.34 -0.47 -4.33
CA GLN A 369 20.51 -1.08 -5.35
C GLN A 369 19.11 -1.34 -4.80
N ASP A 370 18.08 -0.91 -5.54
CA ASP A 370 16.66 -1.14 -5.28
C ASP A 370 16.23 -0.79 -3.84
N PHE A 371 16.85 0.24 -3.27
CA PHE A 371 16.77 0.42 -1.81
C PHE A 371 15.45 1.04 -1.30
N VAL A 372 14.55 1.44 -2.20
CA VAL A 372 13.13 1.69 -1.93
C VAL A 372 12.29 0.85 -2.90
N PHE A 373 11.73 -0.26 -2.43
CA PHE A 373 11.12 -1.26 -3.32
C PHE A 373 9.83 -1.84 -2.75
N GLY A 374 9.04 -2.47 -3.62
CA GLY A 374 7.80 -3.16 -3.25
C GLY A 374 6.58 -2.69 -4.01
N ASN A 375 5.39 -2.99 -3.47
CA ASN A 375 4.11 -2.78 -4.14
C ASN A 375 3.06 -2.11 -3.25
N ALA A 376 3.46 -1.33 -2.26
CA ALA A 376 2.55 -0.46 -1.53
C ALA A 376 2.03 0.70 -2.40
N ALA A 377 0.97 1.36 -1.94
CA ALA A 377 0.73 2.76 -2.26
C ALA A 377 1.52 3.60 -1.24
N ALA A 378 2.71 4.05 -1.61
CA ALA A 378 3.64 4.72 -0.70
C ALA A 378 3.97 6.14 -1.16
N VAL A 379 3.87 7.11 -0.25
CA VAL A 379 4.35 8.48 -0.46
C VAL A 379 5.45 8.79 0.56
N LEU A 380 6.64 9.13 0.05
CA LEU A 380 7.76 9.66 0.83
C LEU A 380 7.81 11.17 0.62
N GLN A 381 7.45 11.94 1.64
CA GLN A 381 7.29 13.40 1.56
C GLN A 381 8.32 14.13 2.45
N SER A 382 9.06 15.07 1.85
CA SER A 382 10.14 15.79 2.56
C SER A 382 11.14 14.85 3.23
N CYS A 383 11.49 13.78 2.54
CA CYS A 383 12.52 12.85 2.95
C CYS A 383 13.87 13.23 2.34
N ASN A 384 14.95 12.79 2.99
CA ASN A 384 16.29 12.79 2.43
C ASN A 384 16.64 11.38 1.97
N ILE A 385 16.93 11.23 0.68
CA ILE A 385 17.28 9.97 0.03
C ILE A 385 18.78 10.02 -0.26
N TYR A 386 19.54 9.20 0.46
CA TYR A 386 21.00 9.17 0.44
C TYR A 386 21.49 7.94 -0.31
N VAL A 387 22.07 8.17 -1.48
CA VAL A 387 22.64 7.09 -2.30
C VAL A 387 24.05 6.78 -1.82
N ARG A 388 24.30 5.53 -1.44
CA ARG A 388 25.57 5.05 -0.91
C ARG A 388 26.48 4.49 -2.00
N LYS A 389 27.75 4.31 -1.64
CA LYS A 389 28.72 3.62 -2.50
C LYS A 389 28.40 2.11 -2.57
N PRO A 390 28.15 1.55 -3.77
CA PRO A 390 27.93 0.12 -3.95
C PRO A 390 29.27 -0.62 -4.05
N LEU A 391 29.24 -1.95 -4.25
CA LEU A 391 30.44 -2.69 -4.62
C LEU A 391 30.96 -2.25 -6.00
N GLY A 392 32.25 -2.49 -6.25
CA GLY A 392 32.86 -2.20 -7.55
C GLY A 392 32.10 -2.87 -8.70
N GLY A 393 31.85 -2.11 -9.77
CA GLY A 393 31.12 -2.59 -10.95
C GLY A 393 29.58 -2.61 -10.81
N GLN A 394 29.04 -2.41 -9.61
CA GLN A 394 27.59 -2.29 -9.43
C GLN A 394 27.08 -0.90 -9.79
N THR A 395 25.77 -0.83 -9.99
CA THR A 395 25.01 0.38 -10.29
C THR A 395 23.98 0.59 -9.18
N ASN A 396 23.72 1.85 -8.85
CA ASN A 396 22.69 2.22 -7.89
C ASN A 396 21.34 2.45 -8.59
N THR A 397 20.27 2.00 -7.94
CA THR A 397 18.88 2.23 -8.33
C THR A 397 18.10 2.62 -7.08
N ILE A 398 17.46 3.79 -7.10
CA ILE A 398 16.73 4.26 -5.92
C ILE A 398 15.47 3.44 -5.71
N THR A 399 14.69 3.23 -6.79
CA THR A 399 13.41 2.53 -6.70
C THR A 399 13.35 1.26 -7.53
N ALA A 400 12.63 0.25 -7.02
CA ALA A 400 12.22 -0.94 -7.75
C ALA A 400 10.76 -1.28 -7.44
N GLN A 401 9.84 -0.67 -8.20
CA GLN A 401 8.40 -0.80 -7.92
C GLN A 401 7.81 -2.04 -8.60
N ALA A 402 7.01 -2.80 -7.85
CA ALA A 402 6.63 -4.19 -8.16
C ALA A 402 5.15 -4.37 -8.56
N ARG A 403 4.51 -3.37 -9.15
CA ARG A 403 3.10 -3.50 -9.59
C ARG A 403 2.98 -4.51 -10.74
N THR A 404 2.16 -5.54 -10.55
CA THR A 404 1.95 -6.65 -11.48
C THR A 404 0.67 -6.57 -12.27
N ASP A 405 -0.33 -5.82 -11.78
CA ASP A 405 -1.63 -5.68 -12.42
C ASP A 405 -2.01 -4.19 -12.57
N PRO A 406 -2.48 -3.73 -13.74
CA PRO A 406 -2.81 -2.32 -13.99
C PRO A 406 -4.00 -1.81 -13.15
N ASN A 407 -4.77 -2.71 -12.56
CA ASN A 407 -5.88 -2.39 -11.67
C ASN A 407 -5.45 -2.21 -10.22
N GLN A 408 -4.23 -2.58 -9.84
CA GLN A 408 -3.69 -2.23 -8.52
C GLN A 408 -3.55 -0.71 -8.38
N ASN A 409 -3.92 -0.20 -7.20
CA ASN A 409 -3.84 1.22 -6.84
C ASN A 409 -2.47 1.59 -6.22
N THR A 410 -1.42 0.84 -6.54
CA THR A 410 -0.11 0.89 -5.87
C THR A 410 0.94 1.67 -6.66
N GLY A 411 2.03 2.08 -6.03
CA GLY A 411 3.09 2.89 -6.63
C GLY A 411 3.94 3.58 -5.57
N ILE A 412 5.14 4.01 -5.96
CA ILE A 412 6.09 4.72 -5.10
C ILE A 412 6.16 6.17 -5.55
N ILE A 413 5.76 7.09 -4.67
CA ILE A 413 5.81 8.52 -4.94
C ILE A 413 6.85 9.16 -4.03
N ILE A 414 7.85 9.80 -4.62
CA ILE A 414 8.84 10.62 -3.92
C ILE A 414 8.45 12.08 -4.16
N HIS A 415 8.02 12.77 -3.10
CA HIS A 415 7.41 14.09 -3.17
C HIS A 415 8.16 15.09 -2.31
N ASN A 416 8.51 16.26 -2.86
CA ASN A 416 9.13 17.35 -2.12
C ASN A 416 10.35 16.90 -1.30
N SER A 417 11.20 16.04 -1.87
CA SER A 417 12.29 15.34 -1.18
C SER A 417 13.64 15.65 -1.84
N ALA A 418 14.75 15.35 -1.16
CA ALA A 418 16.09 15.55 -1.70
C ALA A 418 16.77 14.20 -1.98
N VAL A 419 17.41 14.08 -3.14
CA VAL A 419 18.21 12.91 -3.54
C VAL A 419 19.66 13.35 -3.68
N THR A 420 20.52 12.85 -2.79
CA THR A 420 21.92 13.28 -2.68
C THR A 420 22.86 12.09 -2.46
N ALA A 421 24.16 12.30 -2.69
CA ALA A 421 25.18 11.29 -2.37
C ALA A 421 25.44 11.24 -0.85
N ALA A 422 25.39 10.03 -0.28
CA ALA A 422 25.91 9.77 1.06
C ALA A 422 27.42 10.03 1.12
N SER A 423 27.96 10.22 2.34
CA SER A 423 29.37 10.57 2.55
C SER A 423 30.34 9.60 1.85
N ASP A 424 30.03 8.31 1.84
CA ASP A 424 30.85 7.26 1.22
C ASP A 424 30.86 7.30 -0.32
N LEU A 425 29.85 7.92 -0.97
CA LEU A 425 29.75 8.06 -2.42
C LEU A 425 30.27 9.40 -2.94
N ARG A 426 30.28 10.48 -2.13
CA ARG A 426 30.59 11.85 -2.57
C ARG A 426 31.88 11.97 -3.40
N GLY A 427 32.95 11.32 -2.96
CA GLY A 427 34.25 11.33 -3.66
C GLY A 427 34.31 10.48 -4.94
N SER A 428 33.24 9.76 -5.27
CA SER A 428 33.14 8.89 -6.45
C SER A 428 31.89 9.19 -7.29
N VAL A 429 31.25 10.34 -7.07
CA VAL A 429 30.18 10.86 -7.93
C VAL A 429 30.74 11.00 -9.35
N GLY A 430 30.03 10.43 -10.33
CA GLY A 430 30.47 10.35 -11.72
C GLY A 430 31.11 9.01 -12.12
N SER A 431 31.71 8.28 -11.19
CA SER A 431 32.25 6.93 -11.44
C SER A 431 31.20 5.83 -11.22
N VAL A 432 30.19 6.08 -10.39
CA VAL A 432 29.08 5.15 -10.11
C VAL A 432 27.84 5.63 -10.83
N LYS A 433 27.28 4.79 -11.70
CA LYS A 433 25.99 5.07 -12.34
C LYS A 433 24.87 4.96 -11.30
N THR A 434 24.03 5.97 -11.21
CA THR A 434 22.87 6.01 -10.30
C THR A 434 21.61 6.38 -11.09
N PHE A 435 20.53 5.63 -10.88
CA PHE A 435 19.25 5.83 -11.56
C PHE A 435 18.11 5.99 -10.54
N LEU A 436 17.06 6.72 -10.93
CA LEU A 436 15.84 6.93 -10.15
C LEU A 436 15.10 5.60 -9.89
N GLY A 437 15.21 4.63 -10.79
CA GLY A 437 14.69 3.29 -10.57
C GLY A 437 14.76 2.36 -11.77
N ARG A 438 14.25 1.15 -11.58
CA ARG A 438 14.08 0.10 -12.60
C ARG A 438 12.80 -0.73 -12.39
N PRO A 439 12.14 -1.22 -13.46
CA PRO A 439 10.81 -1.82 -13.36
C PRO A 439 10.86 -3.30 -12.94
N TRP A 440 10.80 -3.57 -11.63
CA TRP A 440 10.80 -4.95 -11.12
C TRP A 440 9.63 -5.79 -11.68
N LYS A 441 8.46 -5.17 -11.92
CA LYS A 441 7.29 -5.85 -12.50
C LYS A 441 6.65 -5.03 -13.63
N ALA A 442 5.81 -5.71 -14.42
CA ALA A 442 5.35 -5.24 -15.72
C ALA A 442 4.65 -3.87 -15.72
N TYR A 443 3.97 -3.50 -14.64
CA TYR A 443 3.22 -2.24 -14.53
C TYR A 443 3.85 -1.27 -13.53
N SER A 444 5.17 -1.39 -13.33
CA SER A 444 5.95 -0.58 -12.39
C SER A 444 5.55 0.89 -12.43
N ARG A 445 5.27 1.49 -11.27
CA ARG A 445 4.79 2.87 -11.17
C ARG A 445 5.54 3.67 -10.12
N THR A 446 6.34 4.62 -10.58
CA THR A 446 7.14 5.50 -9.72
C THR A 446 7.04 6.94 -10.20
N VAL A 447 6.90 7.90 -9.28
CA VAL A 447 6.91 9.33 -9.61
C VAL A 447 7.86 10.08 -8.67
N PHE A 448 8.75 10.90 -9.25
CA PHE A 448 9.54 11.89 -8.53
C PHE A 448 8.98 13.27 -8.84
N MET A 449 8.44 13.95 -7.82
CA MET A 449 7.83 15.26 -8.00
C MET A 449 8.28 16.29 -6.98
N LYS A 450 8.61 17.49 -7.45
CA LYS A 450 9.17 18.60 -6.66
C LYS A 450 10.41 18.20 -5.86
N CYS A 451 11.21 17.27 -6.39
CA CYS A 451 12.41 16.80 -5.71
C CYS A 451 13.65 17.60 -6.15
N SER A 452 14.58 17.81 -5.22
CA SER A 452 15.95 18.22 -5.57
C SER A 452 16.77 16.99 -5.91
N LEU A 453 17.25 16.90 -7.15
CA LEU A 453 18.04 15.79 -7.67
C LEU A 453 19.48 16.28 -7.92
N ASP A 454 20.43 15.76 -7.16
CA ASP A 454 21.86 16.07 -7.33
C ASP A 454 22.44 15.47 -8.62
N SER A 455 23.65 15.90 -8.99
CA SER A 455 24.35 15.49 -10.22
C SER A 455 24.71 14.01 -10.32
N LEU A 456 24.54 13.21 -9.25
CA LEU A 456 24.77 11.77 -9.29
C LEU A 456 23.77 11.03 -10.19
N ILE A 457 22.59 11.61 -10.44
CA ILE A 457 21.56 10.98 -11.27
C ILE A 457 22.02 10.97 -12.72
N ASN A 458 22.12 9.77 -13.29
CA ASN A 458 22.48 9.58 -14.68
C ASN A 458 21.49 10.30 -15.60
N SER A 459 21.96 10.88 -16.70
CA SER A 459 21.12 11.64 -17.64
C SER A 459 19.94 10.84 -18.20
N ALA A 460 20.11 9.52 -18.40
CA ALA A 460 19.04 8.62 -18.82
C ALA A 460 17.91 8.51 -17.77
N GLY A 461 18.20 8.78 -16.50
CA GLY A 461 17.26 8.82 -15.37
C GLY A 461 16.83 7.44 -14.87
N TRP A 462 16.48 6.53 -15.78
CA TRP A 462 15.88 5.23 -15.47
C TRP A 462 16.65 4.09 -16.13
N LEU A 463 16.68 2.92 -15.47
CA LEU A 463 17.42 1.75 -15.94
C LEU A 463 16.43 0.63 -16.37
N PRO A 464 16.61 -0.02 -17.54
CA PRO A 464 15.80 -1.18 -17.88
C PRO A 464 16.00 -2.30 -16.85
N TRP A 465 14.95 -3.08 -16.60
CA TRP A 465 15.11 -4.31 -15.81
C TRP A 465 15.85 -5.39 -16.61
N SER A 466 15.33 -5.70 -17.81
CA SER A 466 15.97 -6.58 -18.79
C SER A 466 15.36 -6.35 -20.16
N GLY A 467 16.20 -6.08 -21.17
CA GLY A 467 15.75 -5.82 -22.55
C GLY A 467 14.60 -4.81 -22.63
N GLY A 468 13.55 -5.18 -23.38
CA GLY A 468 12.32 -4.36 -23.54
C GLY A 468 11.22 -4.61 -22.50
N PHE A 469 11.49 -5.38 -21.44
CA PHE A 469 10.48 -5.72 -20.43
C PHE A 469 9.91 -4.46 -19.76
N ALA A 470 8.58 -4.42 -19.59
CA ALA A 470 7.80 -3.37 -18.93
C ALA A 470 7.86 -1.96 -19.57
N LEU A 471 8.78 -1.67 -20.51
CA LEU A 471 9.03 -0.31 -21.00
C LEU A 471 7.81 0.39 -21.62
N LYS A 472 6.82 -0.40 -22.10
CA LYS A 472 5.56 0.09 -22.67
C LYS A 472 4.42 0.23 -21.65
N THR A 473 4.50 -0.48 -20.53
CA THR A 473 3.38 -0.68 -19.58
C THR A 473 3.64 -0.06 -18.21
N LEU A 474 4.91 0.25 -17.89
CA LEU A 474 5.29 1.02 -16.71
C LEU A 474 4.76 2.46 -16.80
N TYR A 475 4.75 3.15 -15.65
CA TYR A 475 4.50 4.59 -15.56
C TYR A 475 5.58 5.23 -14.70
N TYR A 476 6.58 5.84 -15.34
CA TYR A 476 7.64 6.60 -14.67
C TYR A 476 7.51 8.08 -14.95
N GLY A 477 7.23 8.85 -13.89
CA GLY A 477 6.90 10.26 -13.97
C GLY A 477 7.93 11.16 -13.28
N GLU A 478 8.25 12.28 -13.91
CA GLU A 478 8.99 13.39 -13.28
C GLU A 478 8.18 14.69 -13.39
N TYR A 479 8.02 15.42 -12.28
CA TYR A 479 7.25 16.68 -12.24
C TYR A 479 7.98 17.75 -11.42
N MET A 480 8.34 18.88 -12.05
CA MET A 480 8.95 20.05 -11.39
C MET A 480 10.12 19.71 -10.45
N ASN A 481 10.97 18.75 -10.82
CA ASN A 481 12.20 18.48 -10.10
C ASN A 481 13.24 19.58 -10.38
N THR A 482 14.13 19.84 -9.42
CA THR A 482 15.19 20.86 -9.49
C THR A 482 16.55 20.22 -9.19
N GLY A 483 17.64 20.96 -9.39
CA GLY A 483 19.00 20.47 -9.17
C GLY A 483 19.66 19.91 -10.42
N ALA A 484 20.97 19.63 -10.33
CA ALA A 484 21.81 19.30 -11.48
C ALA A 484 21.42 17.96 -12.16
N GLY A 485 20.81 17.03 -11.44
CA GLY A 485 20.31 15.75 -11.95
C GLY A 485 18.89 15.79 -12.52
N ALA A 486 18.20 16.93 -12.44
CA ALA A 486 16.78 17.03 -12.80
C ALA A 486 16.48 17.27 -14.28
N SER A 487 17.51 17.58 -15.10
CA SER A 487 17.30 17.79 -16.54
C SER A 487 16.70 16.56 -17.21
N THR A 488 15.57 16.73 -17.89
CA THR A 488 14.88 15.64 -18.59
C THR A 488 15.33 15.47 -20.05
N GLY A 489 16.16 16.38 -20.58
CA GLY A 489 16.56 16.37 -22.00
C GLY A 489 17.35 15.13 -22.44
N GLY A 490 18.01 14.44 -21.50
CA GLY A 490 18.78 13.22 -21.77
C GLY A 490 18.08 11.92 -21.36
N ARG A 491 16.80 11.98 -20.95
CA ARG A 491 16.07 10.83 -20.40
C ARG A 491 15.77 9.77 -21.46
N VAL A 492 15.51 8.56 -20.98
CA VAL A 492 15.04 7.44 -21.81
C VAL A 492 13.77 7.80 -22.61
N LYS A 493 13.62 7.21 -23.80
CA LYS A 493 12.48 7.45 -24.71
C LYS A 493 11.42 6.34 -24.63
N TRP A 494 11.25 5.72 -23.46
CA TRP A 494 10.30 4.63 -23.29
C TRP A 494 8.86 5.14 -23.35
N PRO A 495 7.90 4.41 -23.95
CA PRO A 495 6.50 4.85 -23.96
C PRO A 495 5.89 5.05 -22.56
N GLY A 496 6.34 4.30 -21.56
CA GLY A 496 5.93 4.45 -20.17
C GLY A 496 6.64 5.55 -19.38
N TYR A 497 7.61 6.25 -19.97
CA TYR A 497 8.27 7.40 -19.34
C TYR A 497 7.53 8.71 -19.68
N HIS A 498 7.33 9.56 -18.67
CA HIS A 498 6.55 10.78 -18.78
C HIS A 498 7.24 11.94 -18.07
N VAL A 499 7.54 13.00 -18.82
CA VAL A 499 7.71 14.34 -18.25
C VAL A 499 6.31 14.89 -18.00
N ILE A 500 5.91 14.96 -16.74
CA ILE A 500 4.59 15.46 -16.36
C ILE A 500 4.65 16.99 -16.40
N THR A 501 3.77 17.61 -17.18
CA THR A 501 3.69 19.07 -17.31
C THR A 501 2.40 19.65 -16.74
N SER A 502 1.35 18.83 -16.61
CA SER A 502 0.05 19.22 -16.06
C SER A 502 0.01 19.04 -14.55
N ALA A 503 -0.30 20.12 -13.83
CA ALA A 503 -0.56 20.06 -12.39
C ALA A 503 -1.71 19.09 -12.06
N THR A 504 -2.75 19.02 -12.90
CA THR A 504 -3.88 18.09 -12.72
C THR A 504 -3.45 16.63 -12.78
N ASP A 505 -2.46 16.29 -13.63
CA ASP A 505 -1.93 14.93 -13.68
C ASP A 505 -1.02 14.63 -12.49
N ALA A 506 -0.21 15.62 -12.06
CA ALA A 506 0.63 15.49 -10.88
C ALA A 506 -0.18 15.38 -9.57
N MET A 507 -1.32 16.06 -9.47
CA MET A 507 -2.23 16.02 -8.30
C MET A 507 -2.65 14.59 -7.94
N LYS A 508 -2.83 13.71 -8.93
CA LYS A 508 -3.20 12.29 -8.75
C LYS A 508 -2.20 11.49 -7.91
N PHE A 509 -0.97 11.99 -7.78
CA PHE A 509 0.12 11.36 -7.03
C PHE A 509 0.34 12.00 -5.67
N THR A 510 -0.43 13.03 -5.29
CA THR A 510 -0.31 13.69 -3.98
C THR A 510 -0.87 12.82 -2.86
N VAL A 511 -0.52 13.17 -1.61
CA VAL A 511 -0.99 12.43 -0.42
C VAL A 511 -2.52 12.37 -0.37
N GLY A 512 -3.20 13.46 -0.73
CA GLY A 512 -4.66 13.56 -0.72
C GLY A 512 -5.32 12.59 -1.69
N ASP A 513 -4.86 12.54 -2.95
CA ASP A 513 -5.52 11.74 -3.99
C ASP A 513 -5.00 10.30 -4.04
N PHE A 514 -3.68 10.11 -3.90
CA PHE A 514 -3.07 8.80 -4.07
C PHE A 514 -3.28 7.87 -2.87
N LEU A 515 -3.26 8.43 -1.66
CA LEU A 515 -3.42 7.65 -0.42
C LEU A 515 -4.81 7.79 0.21
N ASP A 516 -5.69 8.62 -0.35
CA ASP A 516 -6.86 9.15 0.36
C ASP A 516 -6.43 9.74 1.73
N GLY A 517 -5.27 10.42 1.78
CA GLY A 517 -4.57 10.72 3.03
C GLY A 517 -5.38 11.58 4.01
N GLY A 518 -6.31 12.40 3.50
CA GLY A 518 -7.20 13.22 4.32
C GLY A 518 -8.17 12.42 5.19
N SER A 519 -8.43 11.15 4.88
CA SER A 519 -9.37 10.32 5.65
C SER A 519 -8.73 9.66 6.88
N TRP A 520 -7.39 9.57 6.96
CA TRP A 520 -6.71 8.81 8.01
C TRP A 520 -5.45 9.46 8.60
N ILE A 521 -4.68 10.25 7.85
CA ILE A 521 -3.44 10.89 8.34
C ILE A 521 -3.72 11.95 9.42
N PRO A 522 -4.75 12.81 9.35
CA PRO A 522 -5.03 13.78 10.42
C PRO A 522 -5.22 13.13 11.80
N GLY A 523 -5.74 11.89 11.85
CA GLY A 523 -5.91 11.11 13.09
C GLY A 523 -4.60 10.66 13.75
N THR A 524 -3.46 10.91 13.11
CA THR A 524 -2.13 10.61 13.66
C THR A 524 -1.52 11.79 14.42
N GLY A 525 -1.96 13.01 14.11
CA GLY A 525 -1.35 14.25 14.57
C GLY A 525 0.03 14.56 14.04
N LEU A 526 0.46 13.86 13.00
CA LEU A 526 1.69 14.14 12.30
C LEU A 526 1.41 15.08 11.12
N PRO A 527 2.34 16.03 10.84
CA PRO A 527 2.16 16.99 9.77
C PRO A 527 2.24 16.31 8.40
N TYR A 528 1.42 16.77 7.46
CA TYR A 528 1.45 16.32 6.07
C TYR A 528 0.99 17.43 5.13
N THR A 529 1.45 17.40 3.89
CA THR A 529 0.91 18.26 2.82
C THR A 529 0.04 17.41 1.91
N ALA A 530 -1.25 17.74 1.82
CA ALA A 530 -2.22 16.93 1.06
C ALA A 530 -2.06 17.06 -0.46
N GLY A 531 -1.76 18.25 -0.97
CA GLY A 531 -1.67 18.56 -2.40
C GLY A 531 -0.22 18.76 -2.88
N LEU A 532 -0.06 19.41 -4.04
CA LEU A 532 1.23 19.60 -4.71
C LEU A 532 2.20 20.50 -3.95
#